data_AF-A0A2W1LRB7-F1
#
_entry.id   AF-A0A2W1LRB7-F1
#
_cell.length_a   1.000
_cell.length_b   1.000
_cell.length_c   1.000
_cell.angle_alpha   90.00
_cell.angle_beta   90.00
_cell.angle_gamma   90.00
#
_symmetry.space_group_name_H-M   'P 1'
#
loop_
_entity.id
_entity.type
_entity.pdbx_description
1 polymer ?
#
loop_
_entity_poly.entity_id
_entity_poly.type
_entity_poly.pdbx_seq_one_letter_code
_entity_poly.pdbx_strand_id
1 'polypeptide(L)'
;MEIIGLIITAVCALVIVSLIIILLGYWDQHHTQNKLIEMGAIASCGAYHVGGVPGVPAPAKVKLYIGADRLMIKYKRQTHVIPVNSITAAKDLARSKEKLDYMREHGLLYPDSPDGLLLGPMMELMDPEEGPRIFKRISSYLLLNYLVNNQLKAMAFGFDQVEDYRPFDEFYPRLLGRMESSKIYG
;
A
#
# COMPACT_ATOMS: atom_id res chain seq x y z
N MET A 1 42.40 40.16 3.15
CA MET A 1 42.64 38.69 3.09
C MET A 1 41.58 37.88 3.83
N GLU A 2 41.01 38.39 4.93
CA GLU A 2 40.01 37.65 5.74
C GLU A 2 38.70 37.32 4.99
N ILE A 3 38.21 38.22 4.13
CA ILE A 3 36.98 38.00 3.34
C ILE A 3 37.14 36.84 2.36
N ILE A 4 38.31 36.72 1.71
CA ILE A 4 38.60 35.63 0.76
C ILE A 4 38.65 34.29 1.48
N GLY A 5 39.27 34.25 2.67
CA GLY A 5 39.28 33.06 3.52
C GLY A 5 37.87 32.64 3.97
N LEU A 6 37.03 33.59 4.34
CA LEU A 6 35.63 33.33 4.71
C LEU A 6 34.82 32.75 3.53
N ILE A 7 34.99 33.30 2.32
CA ILE A 7 34.32 32.82 1.10
C ILE A 7 34.78 31.40 0.77
N ILE A 8 36.08 31.12 0.82
CA ILE A 8 36.62 29.77 0.56
C ILE A 8 36.02 28.76 1.56
N THR A 9 36.00 29.10 2.85
CA THR A 9 35.44 28.22 3.88
C THR A 9 33.95 27.95 3.66
N ALA A 10 33.18 28.97 3.28
CA ALA A 10 31.75 28.83 2.99
C ALA A 10 31.47 27.96 1.76
N VAL A 11 32.25 28.14 0.68
CA VAL A 11 32.16 27.29 -0.52
C VAL A 11 32.52 25.84 -0.20
N CYS A 12 33.60 25.60 0.55
CA CYS A 12 33.98 24.26 1.01
C CYS A 12 32.87 23.61 1.85
N ALA A 13 32.24 24.36 2.76
CA ALA A 13 31.13 23.85 3.57
C ALA A 13 29.93 23.45 2.71
N LEU A 14 29.54 24.27 1.72
CA LEU A 14 28.45 23.95 0.79
C LEU A 14 28.73 22.70 -0.05
N VAL A 15 29.97 22.55 -0.52
CA VAL A 15 30.40 21.36 -1.28
C VAL A 15 30.30 20.11 -0.41
N ILE A 16 30.78 20.17 0.84
CA ILE A 16 30.70 19.05 1.79
C ILE A 16 29.24 18.68 2.09
N VAL A 17 28.37 19.66 2.37
CA VAL A 17 26.95 19.41 2.62
C VAL A 17 26.28 18.77 1.40
N SER A 18 26.58 19.25 0.21
CA SER A 18 26.04 18.68 -1.04
C SER A 18 26.50 17.23 -1.24
N LEU A 19 27.78 16.94 -0.99
CA LEU A 19 28.33 15.58 -1.01
C LEU A 19 27.65 14.66 -0.01
N ILE A 20 27.42 15.13 1.23
CA ILE A 20 26.72 14.35 2.26
C ILE A 20 25.29 14.03 1.82
N ILE A 21 24.56 15.00 1.28
CA ILE A 21 23.19 14.79 0.77
C ILE A 21 23.18 13.74 -0.35
N ILE A 22 24.12 13.83 -1.29
CA ILE A 22 24.25 12.85 -2.39
C ILE A 22 24.57 11.46 -1.85
N LEU A 23 25.51 11.34 -0.92
CA LEU A 23 25.90 10.06 -0.31
C LEU A 23 24.75 9.43 0.49
N LEU A 24 24.00 10.22 1.25
CA LEU A 24 22.82 9.76 1.97
C LEU A 24 21.73 9.27 1.01
N GLY A 25 21.50 9.99 -0.10
CA GLY A 25 20.57 9.57 -1.14
C GLY A 25 20.98 8.25 -1.79
N TYR A 26 22.28 8.10 -2.12
CA TYR A 26 22.80 6.86 -2.69
C TYR A 26 22.66 5.67 -1.72
N TRP A 27 22.96 5.89 -0.44
CA TRP A 27 22.83 4.84 0.57
C TRP A 27 21.37 4.40 0.75
N ASP A 28 20.43 5.34 0.84
CA ASP A 28 19.01 5.02 0.99
C ASP A 28 18.46 4.26 -0.23
N GLN A 29 18.87 4.68 -1.44
CA GLN A 29 18.51 3.97 -2.68
C GLN A 29 19.08 2.56 -2.71
N HIS A 30 20.35 2.38 -2.39
CA HIS A 30 21.00 1.07 -2.37
C HIS A 30 20.38 0.13 -1.32
N HIS A 31 20.07 0.65 -0.13
CA HIS A 31 19.40 -0.13 0.92
C HIS A 31 17.99 -0.54 0.51
N THR A 32 17.25 0.35 -0.14
CA THR A 32 15.92 0.06 -0.66
C THR A 32 15.99 -0.99 -1.76
N GLN A 33 16.91 -0.86 -2.72
CA GLN A 33 17.12 -1.86 -3.78
C GLN A 33 17.50 -3.23 -3.22
N ASN A 34 18.43 -3.28 -2.27
CA ASN A 34 18.81 -4.55 -1.62
C ASN A 34 17.62 -5.21 -0.92
N LYS A 35 16.78 -4.42 -0.22
CA LYS A 35 15.56 -4.94 0.40
C LYS A 35 14.53 -5.40 -0.63
N LEU A 36 14.42 -4.74 -1.77
CA LEU A 36 13.54 -5.18 -2.85
C LEU A 36 14.02 -6.53 -3.41
N ILE A 37 15.32 -6.67 -3.67
CA ILE A 37 15.93 -7.91 -4.14
C ILE A 37 15.77 -9.04 -3.10
N GLU A 38 16.07 -8.78 -1.83
CA GLU A 38 15.91 -9.73 -0.71
C GLU A 38 14.49 -10.28 -0.64
N MET A 39 13.50 -9.40 -0.85
CA MET A 39 12.09 -9.77 -0.79
C MET A 39 11.56 -10.31 -2.13
N GLY A 40 12.32 -10.26 -3.23
CA GLY A 40 11.80 -10.59 -4.57
C GLY A 40 10.70 -9.64 -5.03
N ALA A 41 10.78 -8.37 -4.62
CA ALA A 41 9.81 -7.33 -4.90
C ALA A 41 10.30 -6.40 -6.02
N ILE A 42 9.38 -5.96 -6.88
CA ILE A 42 9.61 -4.91 -7.88
C ILE A 42 9.37 -3.51 -7.29
N ALA A 43 8.52 -3.42 -6.27
CA ALA A 43 8.21 -2.16 -5.61
C ALA A 43 7.86 -2.37 -4.13
N SER A 44 7.92 -1.29 -3.34
CA SER A 44 7.47 -1.32 -1.95
C SER A 44 6.84 0.01 -1.55
N CYS A 45 5.85 -0.03 -0.67
CA CYS A 45 5.23 1.15 -0.09
C CYS A 45 4.89 0.93 1.39
N GLY A 46 4.78 2.03 2.14
CA GLY A 46 4.26 2.00 3.50
C GLY A 46 2.73 2.07 3.46
N ALA A 47 2.06 1.31 4.32
CA ALA A 47 0.62 1.38 4.47
C ALA A 47 0.22 1.18 5.94
N TYR A 48 -1.01 1.56 6.27
CA TYR A 48 -1.64 1.23 7.54
C TYR A 48 -2.50 -0.01 7.35
N HIS A 49 -2.14 -1.11 8.01
CA HIS A 49 -2.99 -2.28 8.13
C HIS A 49 -4.22 -1.92 8.95
N VAL A 50 -5.37 -2.16 8.33
CA VAL A 50 -6.69 -1.81 8.86
C VAL A 50 -7.43 -3.06 9.35
N GLY A 51 -7.13 -4.23 8.79
CA GLY A 51 -7.63 -5.53 9.25
C GLY A 51 -7.39 -6.63 8.22
N GLY A 52 -7.50 -7.88 8.65
CA GLY A 52 -7.48 -9.06 7.77
C GLY A 52 -6.12 -9.71 7.52
N VAL A 53 -5.01 -9.12 8.00
CA VAL A 53 -3.68 -9.73 7.92
C VAL A 53 -3.39 -10.57 9.18
N PRO A 54 -3.13 -11.89 9.04
CA PRO A 54 -2.84 -12.76 10.18
C PRO A 54 -1.64 -12.29 11.01
N GLY A 55 -1.79 -12.23 12.34
CA GLY A 55 -0.71 -11.92 13.27
C GLY A 55 -0.32 -10.43 13.35
N VAL A 56 -1.00 -9.56 12.59
CA VAL A 56 -0.76 -8.12 12.60
C VAL A 56 -1.92 -7.42 13.32
N PRO A 57 -1.67 -6.64 14.39
CA PRO A 57 -2.73 -5.89 15.04
C PRO A 57 -3.28 -4.80 14.12
N ALA A 58 -4.55 -4.46 14.28
CA ALA A 58 -5.17 -3.30 13.65
C ALA A 58 -5.40 -2.20 14.70
N PRO A 59 -5.01 -0.94 14.46
CA PRO A 59 -4.22 -0.46 13.32
C PRO A 59 -2.71 -0.70 13.49
N ALA A 60 -2.00 -0.97 12.40
CA ALA A 60 -0.52 -1.05 12.43
C ALA A 60 0.12 -0.54 11.14
N LYS A 61 1.26 0.15 11.25
CA LYS A 61 2.05 0.49 10.06
C LYS A 61 2.77 -0.76 9.55
N VAL A 62 2.54 -1.09 8.29
CA VAL A 62 3.14 -2.22 7.58
C VAL A 62 3.90 -1.72 6.36
N LYS A 63 4.82 -2.54 5.86
CA LYS A 63 5.45 -2.31 4.56
C LYS A 63 4.96 -3.37 3.58
N LEU A 64 4.36 -2.91 2.49
CA LEU A 64 3.92 -3.75 1.39
C LEU A 64 5.08 -3.88 0.41
N TYR A 65 5.35 -5.10 -0.01
CA TYR A 65 6.35 -5.45 -1.01
C TYR A 65 5.63 -6.16 -2.15
N ILE A 66 5.65 -5.54 -3.30
CA ILE A 66 4.91 -5.95 -4.48
C ILE A 66 5.89 -6.75 -5.33
N GLY A 67 5.67 -8.06 -5.44
CA GLY A 67 6.43 -8.95 -6.32
C GLY A 67 5.72 -9.18 -7.65
N ALA A 68 6.38 -9.91 -8.55
CA ALA A 68 5.76 -10.29 -9.81
C ALA A 68 4.61 -11.29 -9.61
N ASP A 69 4.71 -12.19 -8.64
CA ASP A 69 3.82 -13.34 -8.40
C ASP A 69 3.18 -13.35 -6.99
N ARG A 70 3.53 -12.39 -6.15
CA ARG A 70 3.13 -12.34 -4.74
C ARG A 70 3.05 -10.91 -4.22
N LEU A 71 2.17 -10.69 -3.25
CA LEU A 71 2.18 -9.53 -2.37
C LEU A 71 2.73 -9.97 -1.01
N MET A 72 3.71 -9.27 -0.47
CA MET A 72 4.24 -9.53 0.87
C MET A 72 3.97 -8.36 1.79
N ILE A 73 3.52 -8.67 3.00
CA ILE A 73 3.18 -7.70 4.04
C ILE A 73 4.16 -7.91 5.19
N LYS A 74 5.05 -6.94 5.39
CA LYS A 74 6.06 -6.97 6.45
C LYS A 74 5.60 -6.12 7.64
N TYR A 75 5.56 -6.75 8.81
CA TYR A 75 5.33 -6.10 10.09
C TYR A 75 6.37 -6.57 11.09
N LYS A 76 7.23 -5.65 11.56
CA LYS A 76 8.38 -5.98 12.43
C LYS A 76 9.22 -7.10 11.81
N ARG A 77 9.33 -8.26 12.48
CA ARG A 77 10.07 -9.45 12.02
C ARG A 77 9.18 -10.47 11.29
N GLN A 78 7.88 -10.22 11.19
CA GLN A 78 6.93 -11.11 10.52
C GLN A 78 6.72 -10.65 9.07
N THR A 79 6.64 -11.63 8.17
CA THR A 79 6.31 -11.42 6.77
C THR A 79 5.15 -12.36 6.42
N HIS A 80 4.04 -11.80 5.98
CA HIS A 80 2.94 -12.56 5.41
C HIS A 80 3.03 -12.51 3.90
N VAL A 81 2.89 -13.65 3.22
CA VAL A 81 3.02 -13.76 1.77
C VAL A 81 1.68 -14.21 1.19
N ILE A 82 1.18 -13.44 0.23
CA ILE A 82 -0.06 -13.71 -0.48
C ILE A 82 0.30 -13.92 -1.94
N PRO A 83 0.16 -15.15 -2.47
CA PRO A 83 0.29 -15.40 -3.90
C PRO A 83 -0.70 -14.53 -4.69
N VAL A 84 -0.26 -13.94 -5.79
CA VAL A 84 -1.13 -13.10 -6.65
C VAL A 84 -2.32 -13.90 -7.19
N ASN A 85 -2.13 -15.18 -7.49
CA ASN A 85 -3.18 -16.08 -7.96
C ASN A 85 -4.23 -16.41 -6.88
N SER A 86 -3.95 -16.16 -5.59
CA SER A 86 -4.97 -16.31 -4.55
C SER A 86 -5.78 -15.04 -4.35
N ILE A 87 -5.38 -13.90 -4.92
CA ILE A 87 -6.13 -12.65 -4.87
C ILE A 87 -7.27 -12.75 -5.88
N THR A 88 -8.50 -12.78 -5.37
CA THR A 88 -9.71 -12.96 -6.18
C THR A 88 -10.36 -11.64 -6.56
N ALA A 89 -10.06 -10.57 -5.83
CA ALA A 89 -10.49 -9.23 -6.16
C ALA A 89 -9.63 -8.19 -5.43
N ALA A 90 -9.47 -7.02 -6.03
CA ALA A 90 -8.80 -5.88 -5.42
C ALA A 90 -9.56 -4.62 -5.79
N LYS A 91 -9.62 -3.62 -4.91
CA LYS A 91 -10.26 -2.32 -5.21
C LYS A 91 -9.58 -1.19 -4.49
N ASP A 92 -9.42 -0.10 -5.22
CA ASP A 92 -9.06 1.20 -4.68
C ASP A 92 -10.33 1.92 -4.20
N LEU A 93 -10.29 2.40 -2.97
CA LEU A 93 -11.35 3.20 -2.38
C LEU A 93 -10.74 4.52 -1.94
N ALA A 94 -10.85 5.53 -2.81
CA ALA A 94 -10.56 6.90 -2.44
C ALA A 94 -11.59 7.42 -1.43
N ARG A 95 -11.13 8.15 -0.43
CA ARG A 95 -12.00 8.85 0.52
C ARG A 95 -12.64 10.04 -0.18
N SER A 96 -13.89 9.86 -0.63
CA SER A 96 -14.78 10.95 -1.05
C SER A 96 -16.13 10.75 -0.38
N LYS A 97 -16.63 11.81 0.27
CA LYS A 97 -17.96 11.81 0.88
C LYS A 97 -19.03 11.46 -0.17
N GLU A 98 -18.94 12.05 -1.36
CA GLU A 98 -19.86 11.81 -2.47
C GLU A 98 -19.79 10.38 -3.01
N LYS A 99 -18.58 9.79 -3.12
CA LYS A 99 -18.42 8.41 -3.62
C LYS A 99 -18.95 7.37 -2.63
N LEU A 100 -18.84 7.65 -1.33
CA LEU A 100 -19.36 6.80 -0.26
C LEU A 100 -20.89 6.93 -0.13
N ASP A 101 -21.41 8.15 -0.17
CA ASP A 101 -22.85 8.41 -0.17
C ASP A 101 -23.49 7.73 -1.39
N TYR A 102 -22.87 7.84 -2.57
CA TYR A 102 -23.28 7.11 -3.77
C TYR A 102 -23.30 5.58 -3.57
N MET A 103 -22.22 4.99 -3.03
CA MET A 103 -22.16 3.55 -2.78
C MET A 103 -23.21 3.09 -1.76
N ARG A 104 -23.55 3.93 -0.78
CA ARG A 104 -24.60 3.66 0.22
C ARG A 104 -26.00 3.75 -0.40
N GLU A 105 -26.28 4.84 -1.11
CA GLU A 105 -27.57 5.11 -1.77
C GLU A 105 -27.92 4.05 -2.81
N HIS A 106 -26.92 3.48 -3.48
CA HIS A 106 -27.11 2.46 -4.51
C HIS A 106 -26.96 1.02 -3.97
N GLY A 107 -26.89 0.83 -2.65
CA GLY A 107 -26.85 -0.50 -2.04
C GLY A 107 -25.59 -1.31 -2.38
N LEU A 108 -24.47 -0.65 -2.66
CA LEU A 108 -23.19 -1.29 -3.00
C LEU A 108 -22.31 -1.57 -1.77
N LEU A 109 -22.87 -1.35 -0.56
CA LEU A 109 -22.24 -1.57 0.73
C LEU A 109 -22.92 -2.73 1.46
N TYR A 110 -22.70 -3.97 1.02
CA TYR A 110 -23.14 -5.15 1.76
C TYR A 110 -22.03 -6.21 1.83
N PRO A 111 -22.04 -7.07 2.87
CA PRO A 111 -21.18 -8.25 2.95
C PRO A 111 -21.29 -9.16 1.71
N ASP A 112 -22.38 -9.05 0.95
CA ASP A 112 -22.73 -9.93 -0.18
C ASP A 112 -23.13 -9.15 -1.45
N SER A 113 -22.59 -7.94 -1.66
CA SER A 113 -22.93 -7.17 -2.87
C SER A 113 -22.46 -7.91 -4.15
N PRO A 114 -23.30 -7.96 -5.21
CA PRO A 114 -23.07 -8.76 -6.41
C PRO A 114 -21.85 -8.34 -7.25
N ASP A 115 -21.23 -7.19 -6.96
CA ASP A 115 -20.03 -6.68 -7.65
C ASP A 115 -18.68 -7.24 -7.12
N GLY A 116 -18.72 -8.29 -6.29
CA GLY A 116 -17.60 -9.24 -6.14
C GLY A 116 -16.45 -8.88 -5.19
N LEU A 117 -16.55 -7.80 -4.42
CA LEU A 117 -15.55 -7.44 -3.39
C LEU A 117 -16.14 -7.47 -1.99
N LEU A 118 -15.48 -8.18 -1.07
CA LEU A 118 -15.87 -8.20 0.33
C LEU A 118 -15.20 -7.00 0.99
N LEU A 119 -15.99 -6.11 1.59
CA LEU A 119 -15.45 -5.02 2.41
C LEU A 119 -14.76 -5.54 3.69
N GLY A 120 -15.13 -6.76 4.13
CA GLY A 120 -14.54 -7.48 5.25
C GLY A 120 -14.27 -6.59 6.46
N PRO A 121 -13.04 -6.55 7.01
CA PRO A 121 -12.72 -5.74 8.19
C PRO A 121 -12.94 -4.24 8.02
N MET A 122 -13.07 -3.70 6.80
CA MET A 122 -13.43 -2.29 6.64
C MET A 122 -14.85 -1.98 7.12
N MET A 123 -15.78 -2.94 7.09
CA MET A 123 -17.16 -2.74 7.53
C MET A 123 -17.24 -2.29 8.99
N GLU A 124 -16.43 -2.89 9.86
CA GLU A 124 -16.37 -2.58 11.29
C GLU A 124 -15.87 -1.14 11.56
N LEU A 125 -15.26 -0.54 10.55
CA LEU A 125 -14.61 0.76 10.63
C LEU A 125 -15.38 1.84 9.87
N MET A 126 -16.48 1.46 9.22
CA MET A 126 -17.43 2.35 8.58
C MET A 126 -18.45 2.84 9.59
N ASP A 127 -18.52 4.15 9.77
CA ASP A 127 -19.64 4.79 10.44
C ASP A 127 -20.91 4.65 9.56
N PRO A 128 -22.03 4.18 10.12
CA PRO A 128 -23.28 4.00 9.37
C PRO A 128 -23.80 5.29 8.74
N GLU A 129 -23.51 6.46 9.34
CA GLU A 129 -23.98 7.78 8.91
C GLU A 129 -22.88 8.55 8.17
N GLU A 130 -21.60 8.41 8.58
CA GLU A 130 -20.49 9.23 8.08
C GLU A 130 -19.47 8.47 7.17
N GLY A 131 -19.56 7.15 7.01
CA GLY A 131 -18.60 6.34 6.26
C GLY A 131 -17.33 5.99 7.07
N PRO A 132 -16.26 5.43 6.46
CA PRO A 132 -15.05 4.98 7.19
C PRO A 132 -14.47 6.05 8.11
N ARG A 133 -14.63 5.87 9.43
CA ARG A 133 -14.37 6.90 10.46
C ARG A 133 -12.95 6.89 11.00
N ILE A 134 -12.10 5.94 10.61
CA ILE A 134 -10.93 5.62 11.47
C ILE A 134 -9.65 6.38 11.12
N PHE A 135 -9.59 7.12 10.00
CA PHE A 135 -8.34 7.81 9.68
C PHE A 135 -8.55 9.17 9.02
N LYS A 136 -8.60 10.23 9.84
CA LYS A 136 -8.61 11.62 9.37
C LYS A 136 -7.49 11.94 8.36
N ARG A 137 -6.35 11.23 8.44
CA ARG A 137 -5.18 11.38 7.57
C ARG A 137 -5.14 10.47 6.34
N ILE A 138 -5.85 9.36 6.33
CA ILE A 138 -5.80 8.39 5.21
C ILE A 138 -6.74 8.88 4.11
N SER A 139 -6.20 8.98 2.91
CA SER A 139 -6.87 9.51 1.72
C SER A 139 -7.38 8.41 0.79
N SER A 140 -6.75 7.24 0.83
CA SER A 140 -7.14 6.10 0.00
C SER A 140 -6.97 4.77 0.74
N TYR A 141 -7.77 3.79 0.35
CA TYR A 141 -7.72 2.43 0.86
C TYR A 141 -7.54 1.45 -0.29
N LEU A 142 -6.73 0.43 -0.07
CA LEU A 142 -6.68 -0.78 -0.88
C LEU A 142 -7.39 -1.89 -0.14
N LEU A 143 -8.44 -2.42 -0.75
CA LEU A 143 -9.15 -3.59 -0.28
C LEU A 143 -8.80 -4.79 -1.17
N LEU A 144 -8.40 -5.90 -0.54
CA LEU A 144 -8.03 -7.12 -1.24
C LEU A 144 -8.86 -8.29 -0.72
N ASN A 145 -9.50 -9.01 -1.63
CA ASN A 145 -10.06 -10.33 -1.40
C ASN A 145 -9.05 -11.39 -1.82
N TYR A 146 -8.89 -12.42 -0.98
CA TYR A 146 -7.96 -13.50 -1.25
C TYR A 146 -8.44 -14.82 -0.66
N LEU A 147 -8.04 -15.93 -1.27
CA LEU A 147 -8.34 -17.28 -0.81
C LEU A 147 -7.23 -17.80 0.11
N VAL A 148 -7.65 -18.31 1.27
CA VAL A 148 -6.79 -19.07 2.19
C VAL A 148 -7.52 -20.35 2.54
N ASN A 149 -6.93 -21.51 2.21
CA ASN A 149 -7.56 -22.81 2.45
C ASN A 149 -9.00 -22.90 1.90
N ASN A 150 -9.20 -22.39 0.68
CA ASN A 150 -10.51 -22.30 0.00
C ASN A 150 -11.57 -21.42 0.71
N GLN A 151 -11.16 -20.63 1.70
CA GLN A 151 -12.02 -19.64 2.35
C GLN A 151 -11.67 -18.24 1.83
N LEU A 152 -12.70 -17.51 1.40
CA LEU A 152 -12.56 -16.13 0.98
C LEU A 152 -12.35 -15.24 2.21
N LYS A 153 -11.27 -14.46 2.19
CA LYS A 153 -10.90 -13.50 3.22
C LYS A 153 -10.71 -12.14 2.59
N ALA A 154 -10.87 -11.08 3.38
CA ALA A 154 -10.58 -9.72 2.94
C ALA A 154 -9.55 -9.07 3.86
N MET A 155 -8.76 -8.17 3.30
CA MET A 155 -7.84 -7.30 4.04
C MET A 155 -7.84 -5.89 3.48
N ALA A 156 -7.51 -4.93 4.34
CA ALA A 156 -7.52 -3.53 3.98
C ALA A 156 -6.26 -2.80 4.43
N PHE A 157 -5.79 -1.92 3.56
CA PHE A 157 -4.61 -1.08 3.76
C PHE A 157 -4.96 0.39 3.48
N GLY A 158 -4.65 1.28 4.40
CA GLY A 158 -4.80 2.73 4.23
C GLY A 158 -3.49 3.41 3.83
N PHE A 159 -3.58 4.44 3.01
CA PHE A 159 -2.47 5.31 2.60
C PHE A 159 -2.73 6.77 2.96
N ASP A 160 -1.74 7.44 3.56
CA ASP A 160 -1.86 8.84 3.99
C ASP A 160 -1.93 9.74 2.74
N GLN A 161 -1.05 9.50 1.78
CA GLN A 161 -0.95 10.28 0.54
C GLN A 161 -1.25 9.43 -0.69
N VAL A 162 -1.73 10.07 -1.76
CA VAL A 162 -1.96 9.39 -3.06
C VAL A 162 -0.63 8.89 -3.63
N GLU A 163 0.46 9.58 -3.33
CA GLU A 163 1.81 9.22 -3.75
C GLU A 163 2.30 7.88 -3.18
N ASP A 164 1.88 7.53 -1.95
CA ASP A 164 2.19 6.24 -1.33
C ASP A 164 1.49 5.07 -2.03
N TYR A 165 0.41 5.38 -2.77
CA TYR A 165 -0.38 4.42 -3.53
C TYR A 165 0.16 4.17 -4.95
N ARG A 166 0.99 5.06 -5.53
CA ARG A 166 1.49 4.92 -6.91
C ARG A 166 2.08 3.54 -7.26
N PRO A 167 2.85 2.86 -6.37
CA PRO A 167 3.33 1.51 -6.66
C PRO A 167 2.21 0.49 -6.93
N PHE A 168 1.01 0.72 -6.36
CA PHE A 168 -0.17 -0.07 -6.64
C PHE A 168 -0.87 0.31 -7.94
N ASP A 169 -0.83 1.58 -8.38
CA ASP A 169 -1.38 1.98 -9.70
C ASP A 169 -0.73 1.20 -10.84
N GLU A 170 0.57 0.88 -10.72
CA GLU A 170 1.28 0.06 -11.71
C GLU A 170 1.06 -1.45 -11.53
N PHE A 171 0.79 -1.88 -10.30
CA PHE A 171 0.57 -3.29 -9.96
C PHE A 171 -0.86 -3.73 -10.28
N TYR A 172 -1.85 -2.87 -10.10
CA TYR A 172 -3.26 -3.17 -10.23
C TYR A 172 -3.65 -3.62 -11.65
N PRO A 173 -3.19 -2.98 -12.75
CA PRO A 173 -3.40 -3.50 -14.10
C PRO A 173 -2.75 -4.87 -14.34
N ARG A 174 -1.60 -5.15 -13.71
CA ARG A 174 -0.92 -6.45 -13.82
C ARG A 174 -1.66 -7.55 -13.06
N LEU A 175 -2.20 -7.20 -11.90
CA LEU A 175 -3.07 -8.06 -11.10
C LEU A 175 -4.35 -8.40 -11.87
N LEU A 176 -5.04 -7.37 -12.40
CA LEU A 176 -6.25 -7.55 -13.20
C LEU A 176 -6.01 -8.36 -14.48
N GLY A 177 -4.97 -8.03 -15.25
CA GLY A 177 -4.64 -8.77 -16.47
C GLY A 177 -4.34 -10.25 -16.22
N ARG A 178 -3.75 -10.58 -15.06
CA ARG A 178 -3.57 -11.98 -14.67
C ARG A 178 -4.87 -12.65 -14.24
N MET A 179 -5.72 -11.95 -13.49
CA MET A 179 -7.03 -12.46 -13.09
C MET A 179 -7.92 -12.76 -14.31
N GLU A 180 -7.88 -11.92 -15.34
CA GLU A 180 -8.60 -12.16 -16.61
C GLU A 180 -8.04 -13.38 -17.35
N SER A 181 -6.71 -13.52 -17.42
CA SER A 181 -6.09 -14.70 -18.04
C SER A 181 -6.45 -16.00 -17.32
N SER A 182 -6.58 -15.99 -15.99
CA SER A 182 -6.99 -17.18 -15.23
C SER A 182 -8.46 -17.56 -15.39
N LYS A 183 -9.35 -16.62 -15.75
CA LYS A 183 -10.76 -16.91 -16.06
C LYS A 183 -10.98 -17.54 -17.43
N ILE A 184 -10.02 -17.39 -18.35
CA ILE A 184 -10.11 -17.92 -19.72
C ILE A 184 -9.63 -19.38 -19.79
N TYR A 185 -8.82 -19.83 -18.82
CA TYR A 185 -8.20 -21.16 -18.80
C TYR A 185 -8.58 -22.04 -17.59
N GLY A 186 -9.52 -21.61 -16.75
CA GLY A 186 -10.04 -22.36 -15.60
C GLY A 186 -11.53 -22.61 -15.73
#